data_AF-A0A1Y3Q2V2-F1
#
_entry.id   AF-A0A1Y3Q2V2-F1
#
_cell.length_a   1.000
_cell.length_b   1.000
_cell.length_c   1.000
_cell.angle_alpha   90.00
_cell.angle_beta   90.00
_cell.angle_gamma   90.00
#
_symmetry.space_group_name_H-M   'P 1'
#
loop_
_entity.id
_entity.type
_entity.pdbx_description
1 polymer ?
#
loop_
_entity_poly.entity_id
_entity_poly.type
_entity_poly.pdbx_seq_one_letter_code
_entity_poly.pdbx_strand_id
1 'polypeptide(L)'
;MPAHEDHDETIGERYVSRNDDEIWLILRPDPQKMLDSLSNETICKAFSGLTQNQKIILTFSYAMGYLDKEIAEKMSVTPQAVSKARNAALSNLRRHFDCANLQLRKRREAK
;
A
#
# COMPACT_ATOMS: atom_id res chain seq x y z
N MET A 1 44.66 -21.32 -27.04
CA MET A 1 43.29 -21.87 -27.12
C MET A 1 42.54 -21.42 -25.87
N PRO A 2 41.73 -20.35 -25.90
CA PRO A 2 40.90 -19.97 -24.77
C PRO A 2 39.59 -20.77 -24.83
N ALA A 3 39.21 -21.40 -23.72
CA ALA A 3 37.93 -22.08 -23.58
C ALA A 3 36.82 -21.03 -23.56
N HIS A 4 35.94 -21.06 -24.56
CA HIS A 4 34.70 -20.31 -24.55
C HIS A 4 33.77 -21.04 -23.58
N GLU A 5 33.56 -20.47 -22.40
CA GLU A 5 32.48 -20.91 -21.52
C GLU A 5 31.18 -20.43 -22.16
N ASP A 6 30.51 -21.31 -22.89
CA ASP A 6 29.14 -21.10 -23.34
C ASP A 6 28.25 -21.11 -22.09
N HIS A 7 27.99 -19.92 -21.56
CA HIS A 7 26.99 -19.73 -20.52
C HIS A 7 25.62 -19.97 -21.15
N ASP A 8 25.17 -21.23 -21.13
CA ASP A 8 23.86 -21.63 -21.64
C ASP A 8 22.81 -21.17 -20.61
N GLU A 9 22.43 -19.90 -20.76
CA GLU A 9 21.46 -19.22 -19.90
C GLU A 9 20.18 -20.07 -19.84
N THR A 10 19.83 -20.52 -18.64
CA THR A 10 18.73 -21.46 -18.48
C THR A 10 17.41 -20.76 -18.83
N ILE A 11 16.42 -21.54 -19.29
CA ILE A 11 15.09 -21.00 -19.60
C ILE A 11 14.54 -20.20 -18.41
N GLY A 12 14.80 -20.64 -17.17
CA GLY A 12 14.42 -19.92 -15.95
C GLY A 12 15.05 -18.53 -15.85
N GLU A 13 16.35 -18.40 -16.10
CA GLU A 13 17.07 -17.12 -16.04
C GLU A 13 16.57 -16.13 -17.10
N ARG A 14 16.29 -16.62 -18.32
CA ARG A 14 15.77 -15.79 -19.43
C ARG A 14 14.35 -15.26 -19.16
N TYR A 15 13.53 -15.97 -18.37
CA TYR A 15 12.19 -15.54 -17.99
C TYR A 15 12.17 -14.57 -16.81
N VAL A 16 13.10 -14.69 -15.86
CA VAL A 16 13.15 -13.77 -14.70
C VAL A 16 13.63 -12.38 -15.14
N SER A 17 14.68 -12.30 -15.97
CA SER A 17 15.32 -11.03 -16.36
C SER A 17 14.44 -10.10 -17.22
N ARG A 18 13.41 -10.63 -17.90
CA ARG A 18 12.58 -9.85 -18.83
C ARG A 18 11.30 -9.28 -18.19
N ASN A 19 10.88 -9.81 -17.05
CA ASN A 19 9.52 -9.63 -16.53
C ASN A 19 9.41 -8.69 -15.33
N ASP A 20 10.49 -8.28 -14.69
CA ASP A 20 10.39 -7.41 -13.51
C ASP A 20 9.60 -6.13 -13.83
N ASP A 21 9.93 -5.45 -14.93
CA ASP A 21 9.24 -4.22 -15.35
C ASP A 21 7.76 -4.45 -15.73
N GLU A 22 7.43 -5.59 -16.35
CA GLU A 22 6.05 -5.92 -16.75
C GLU A 22 5.17 -6.34 -15.56
N ILE A 23 5.72 -7.09 -14.60
CA ILE A 23 5.05 -7.46 -13.34
C ILE A 23 4.68 -6.20 -12.56
N TRP A 24 5.57 -5.22 -12.54
CA TRP A 24 5.36 -3.96 -11.84
C TRP A 24 4.22 -3.09 -12.39
N LEU A 25 4.00 -3.14 -13.71
CA LEU A 25 2.88 -2.48 -14.37
C LEU A 25 1.53 -3.11 -13.97
N ILE A 26 1.48 -4.43 -13.80
CA ILE A 26 0.27 -5.17 -13.42
C ILE A 26 -0.04 -4.98 -11.92
N LEU A 27 0.98 -4.90 -11.07
CA LEU A 27 0.86 -4.80 -9.60
C LEU A 27 0.91 -3.37 -9.06
N ARG A 28 0.65 -2.37 -9.91
CA ARG A 28 0.64 -0.97 -9.50
C ARG A 28 -0.47 -0.73 -8.46
N PRO A 29 -0.17 -0.11 -7.30
CA PRO A 29 -1.17 0.21 -6.30
C PRO A 29 -2.18 1.20 -6.86
N ASP A 30 -3.46 0.87 -6.71
CA ASP A 30 -4.57 1.73 -7.11
C ASP A 30 -5.38 2.14 -5.87
N PRO A 31 -5.06 3.32 -5.29
CA PRO A 31 -5.81 3.88 -4.17
C PRO A 31 -7.30 4.09 -4.44
N GLN A 32 -7.70 4.30 -5.70
CA GLN A 32 -9.09 4.52 -6.04
C GLN A 32 -9.87 3.21 -5.94
N LYS A 33 -9.34 2.12 -6.51
CA LYS A 33 -9.90 0.78 -6.31
C LYS A 33 -9.97 0.39 -4.84
N MET A 34 -8.94 0.73 -4.05
CA MET A 34 -9.00 0.54 -2.61
C MET A 34 -10.15 1.34 -1.99
N LEU A 35 -10.30 2.62 -2.31
CA LEU A 35 -11.37 3.47 -1.81
C LEU A 35 -12.77 2.93 -2.19
N ASP A 36 -12.95 2.49 -3.42
CA ASP A 36 -14.22 1.93 -3.93
C ASP A 36 -14.59 0.61 -3.25
N SER A 37 -13.59 -0.14 -2.77
CA SER A 37 -13.81 -1.38 -2.01
C SER A 37 -14.28 -1.16 -0.56
N LEU A 38 -14.15 0.06 -0.03
CA LEU A 38 -14.53 0.39 1.34
C LEU A 38 -16.03 0.67 1.45
N SER A 39 -16.74 -0.09 2.27
CA SER A 39 -18.20 0.08 2.46
C SER A 39 -18.55 1.14 3.51
N ASN A 40 -17.62 1.52 4.38
CA ASN A 40 -17.88 2.42 5.50
C ASN A 40 -17.56 3.87 5.11
N GLU A 41 -18.59 4.72 5.04
CA GLU A 41 -18.48 6.13 4.65
C GLU A 41 -17.49 6.93 5.51
N THR A 42 -17.39 6.62 6.81
CA THR A 42 -16.44 7.30 7.71
C THR A 42 -15.00 6.93 7.36
N ILE A 43 -14.74 5.66 7.04
CA ILE A 43 -13.43 5.21 6.54
C ILE A 43 -13.16 5.85 5.18
N CYS A 44 -14.11 5.84 4.25
CA CYS A 44 -13.93 6.44 2.93
C CYS A 44 -13.53 7.91 3.02
N LYS A 45 -14.23 8.67 3.89
CA LYS A 45 -13.92 10.09 4.12
C LYS A 45 -12.54 10.29 4.75
N ALA A 46 -12.20 9.47 5.75
CA ALA A 46 -10.91 9.56 6.42
C ALA A 46 -9.76 9.16 5.47
N PHE A 47 -9.93 8.09 4.71
CA PHE A 47 -8.99 7.61 3.69
C PHE A 47 -8.80 8.65 2.59
N SER A 48 -9.88 9.30 2.13
CA SER A 48 -9.80 10.37 1.13
C SER A 48 -8.92 11.55 1.59
N GLY A 49 -8.88 11.83 2.90
CA GLY A 49 -8.05 12.88 3.50
C GLY A 49 -6.59 12.51 3.76
N LEU A 50 -6.18 11.25 3.51
CA LEU A 50 -4.78 10.84 3.62
C LEU A 50 -3.93 11.40 2.49
N THR A 51 -2.62 11.54 2.73
CA THR A 51 -1.67 11.90 1.67
C THR A 51 -1.56 10.78 0.64
N GLN A 52 -1.12 11.10 -0.58
CA GLN A 52 -0.99 10.10 -1.64
C GLN A 52 -0.08 8.93 -1.24
N ASN A 53 1.05 9.23 -0.58
CA ASN A 53 1.98 8.19 -0.10
C ASN A 53 1.33 7.29 0.96
N GLN A 54 0.54 7.86 1.87
CA GLN A 54 -0.18 7.07 2.88
C GLN A 54 -1.22 6.16 2.23
N LYS A 55 -1.98 6.67 1.25
CA LYS A 55 -2.95 5.87 0.49
C LYS A 55 -2.28 4.71 -0.24
N ILE A 56 -1.16 4.96 -0.90
CA ILE A 56 -0.36 3.94 -1.60
C ILE A 56 0.14 2.87 -0.61
N ILE A 57 0.74 3.28 0.50
CA ILE A 57 1.25 2.34 1.51
C ILE A 57 0.12 1.49 2.09
N LEU A 58 -1.03 2.08 2.41
CA LEU A 58 -2.18 1.31 2.88
C LEU A 58 -2.72 0.36 1.81
N THR A 59 -2.72 0.77 0.55
CA THR A 59 -3.14 -0.09 -0.57
C THR A 59 -2.22 -1.29 -0.69
N PHE A 60 -0.90 -1.08 -0.68
CA PHE A 60 0.07 -2.17 -0.69
C PHE A 60 -0.08 -3.11 0.50
N SER A 61 -0.22 -2.57 1.72
CA SER A 61 -0.31 -3.41 2.92
C SER A 61 -1.63 -4.19 3.00
N TYR A 62 -2.78 -3.54 2.78
CA TYR A 62 -4.08 -4.11 3.12
C TYR A 62 -4.87 -4.64 1.93
N ALA A 63 -4.71 -4.06 0.74
CA ALA A 63 -5.35 -4.58 -0.47
C ALA A 63 -4.50 -5.63 -1.16
N MET A 64 -3.17 -5.51 -1.07
CA MET A 64 -2.22 -6.39 -1.79
C MET A 64 -1.38 -7.30 -0.88
N GLY A 65 -1.39 -7.08 0.43
CA GLY A 65 -0.71 -7.97 1.40
C GLY A 65 0.81 -7.83 1.50
N TYR A 66 1.40 -6.77 0.98
CA TYR A 66 2.86 -6.57 1.04
C TYR A 66 3.37 -6.21 2.43
N LEU A 67 4.57 -6.69 2.74
CA LEU A 67 5.34 -6.38 3.94
C LEU A 67 6.05 -5.03 3.81
N ASP A 68 6.38 -4.40 4.94
CA ASP A 68 7.07 -3.09 4.96
C ASP A 68 8.39 -3.08 4.19
N LYS A 69 9.12 -4.20 4.23
CA LYS A 69 10.38 -4.35 3.49
C LYS A 69 10.14 -4.33 1.98
N GLU A 70 9.15 -5.07 1.51
CA GLU A 70 8.79 -5.12 0.11
C GLU A 70 8.30 -3.74 -0.34
N ILE A 71 7.39 -3.11 0.41
CA ILE A 71 6.90 -1.76 0.11
C ILE A 71 8.05 -0.75 0.06
N ALA A 72 9.03 -0.88 0.94
CA ALA A 72 10.21 -0.02 0.97
C ALA A 72 11.07 -0.16 -0.28
N GLU A 73 11.36 -1.40 -0.70
CA GLU A 73 12.02 -1.69 -1.99
C GLU A 73 11.20 -1.11 -3.15
N LYS A 74 9.88 -1.29 -3.08
CA LYS A 74 8.94 -0.85 -4.11
C LYS A 74 8.85 0.66 -4.29
N MET A 75 8.98 1.41 -3.19
CA MET A 75 8.89 2.86 -3.18
C MET A 75 10.26 3.56 -3.11
N SER A 76 11.35 2.80 -3.15
CA SER A 76 12.73 3.29 -2.97
C SER A 76 12.91 4.12 -1.69
N VAL A 77 12.36 3.63 -0.58
CA VAL A 77 12.46 4.25 0.76
C VAL A 77 12.95 3.23 1.79
N THR A 78 13.14 3.64 3.04
CA THR A 78 13.49 2.70 4.12
C THR A 78 12.25 2.02 4.70
N PRO A 79 12.36 0.77 5.20
CA PRO A 79 11.25 0.09 5.89
C PRO A 79 10.70 0.88 7.08
N GLN A 80 11.57 1.62 7.77
CA GLN A 80 11.20 2.50 8.88
C GLN A 80 10.32 3.67 8.42
N ALA A 81 10.61 4.26 7.26
CA ALA A 81 9.80 5.32 6.68
C ALA A 81 8.40 4.80 6.32
N VAL A 82 8.30 3.59 5.75
CA VAL A 82 7.02 2.92 5.46
C VAL A 82 6.23 2.68 6.75
N SER A 83 6.87 2.09 7.76
CA SER A 83 6.23 1.81 9.05
C SER A 83 5.71 3.09 9.71
N LYS A 84 6.51 4.17 9.72
CA LYS A 84 6.12 5.47 10.25
C LYS A 84 4.94 6.06 9.48
N ALA A 85 4.97 6.01 8.15
CA ALA A 85 3.91 6.54 7.31
C ALA A 85 2.59 5.74 7.47
N ARG A 86 2.67 4.41 7.56
CA ARG A 86 1.52 3.55 7.83
C ARG A 86 0.91 3.85 9.19
N ASN A 87 1.71 3.92 10.25
CA ASN A 87 1.24 4.24 11.59
C ASN A 87 0.60 5.63 11.66
N ALA A 88 1.17 6.62 10.96
CA ALA A 88 0.58 7.94 10.84
C ALA A 88 -0.77 7.90 10.10
N ALA A 89 -0.88 7.12 9.03
CA ALA A 89 -2.13 6.94 8.29
C ALA A 89 -3.22 6.29 9.15
N LEU A 90 -2.90 5.19 9.85
CA LEU A 90 -3.82 4.50 10.76
C LEU A 90 -4.25 5.39 11.93
N SER A 91 -3.32 6.17 12.50
CA SER A 91 -3.63 7.15 13.53
C SER A 91 -4.63 8.20 13.02
N ASN A 92 -4.46 8.68 11.79
CA ASN A 92 -5.39 9.62 11.18
C ASN A 92 -6.78 8.99 10.98
N LEU A 93 -6.84 7.78 10.41
CA LEU A 93 -8.10 7.02 10.29
C LEU A 93 -8.82 6.88 11.65
N ARG A 94 -8.08 6.50 12.69
CA ARG A 94 -8.63 6.34 14.05
C ARG A 94 -9.17 7.65 14.63
N ARG A 95 -8.47 8.77 14.45
CA ARG A 95 -8.94 10.09 14.91
C ARG A 95 -10.27 10.47 14.28
N HIS A 96 -10.47 10.16 13.00
CA HIS A 96 -11.75 10.39 12.33
C HIS A 96 -12.87 9.52 12.92
N PHE A 97 -12.58 8.26 13.26
CA PHE A 97 -13.53 7.39 13.94
C PHE A 97 -13.91 7.86 15.34
N ASP A 98 -12.93 8.24 16.15
CA ASP A 98 -13.18 8.69 17.52
C ASP A 98 -14.02 9.99 17.53
N CYS A 99 -13.72 10.90 16.60
CA CYS A 99 -14.51 12.12 16.40
C CYS A 99 -15.96 11.80 15.96
N ALA A 100 -16.13 10.91 14.97
CA ALA A 100 -17.46 10.50 14.50
C ALA A 100 -18.29 9.81 15.61
N ASN A 101 -17.66 8.94 16.40
CA ASN A 101 -18.30 8.26 17.53
C ASN A 101 -18.73 9.23 18.63
N LEU A 102 -17.91 10.25 18.91
CA LEU A 102 -18.27 11.30 19.88
C LEU A 102 -19.51 12.09 19.43
N GLN A 103 -19.62 12.39 18.12
CA GLN A 103 -20.78 13.09 17.55
C GLN A 103 -22.07 12.25 17.63
N LEU A 104 -21.98 10.93 17.40
CA LEU A 104 -23.11 10.01 17.53
C LEU A 104 -23.61 9.89 18.97
N ARG A 105 -22.74 10.02 19.97
CA ARG A 105 -23.14 10.02 21.39
C ARG A 105 -23.87 11.31 21.77
N LYS A 106 -23.31 12.47 21.43
CA LYS A 106 -23.93 13.78 21.72
C LYS A 106 -25.33 13.94 21.12
N ARG A 107 -25.57 13.38 19.92
CA ARG A 107 -26.90 13.39 19.28
C ARG A 107 -27.94 12.53 20.00
N ARG A 108 -27.53 11.49 20.72
CA ARG A 108 -28.43 10.62 21.48
C ARG A 108 -28.79 11.20 22.85
N GLU A 109 -27.94 12.07 23.39
CA GLU A 109 -28.14 12.74 24.67
C GLU A 109 -28.95 14.05 24.55
N ALA A 110 -29.10 14.58 23.33
CA ALA A 110 -29.85 15.81 23.03
C ALA A 110 -31.31 15.55 22.59
N LYS A 111 -31.82 14.33 22.79
CA LYS A 111 -33.17 13.89 22.41
C LYS A 111 -33.85 13.29 23.63
#